data_AF-A0A7Y0FQT5-F1
#
_entry.id   AF-A0A7Y0FQT5-F1
#
_cell.length_a   1.000
_cell.length_b   1.000
_cell.length_c   1.000
_cell.angle_alpha   90.00
_cell.angle_beta   90.00
_cell.angle_gamma   90.00
#
_symmetry.space_group_name_H-M   'P 1'
#
loop_
_entity.id
_entity.type
_entity.pdbx_description
1 polymer ?
#
loop_
_entity_poly.entity_id
_entity_poly.type
_entity_poly.pdbx_seq_one_letter_code
_entity_poly.pdbx_strand_id
1 'polypeptide(L)'
;MSPKLFKAIKSLWILLLIYIVLDFAGNYFYPEKDNTLSKVLDDLSYALSSLFFLWYFLINRRWKSVLMILPFLLVFFFFMKEIRNMVDYYVPFEETINSDTLRTWTYLIIQFLATFMISKRYLVEEEIHIKHPLLKVFLLNMGLFTLYNTDLGLIEKVIGSASYNSKSTEFIVNLIYYTLSSIKSVAYLGAFLFLTACLAQRENLYTFSKNALQTANDYFGPAVLIVISCIIFSFGGLLESAFSLELDFFGKDLTLSGWMNMTVLVVFFVICTRFTGQLIKERSLLKQKYYGVAGASVWVPLINIIALLMIRFDDKIKFLAPSNLEKAKKIHLAIISLLVIFQFRNGLLEKKVDDILMCVIYITAFWVVGYIKKFTWLFPIILGAVVTVIKVYPFYNGVYAQEFVFKDYVLDLFKHTFSIALVLTVIVFYGIYYIAYQALNTKK
;
A
#
# COMPACT_ATOMS: atom_id res chain seq x y z
N MET A 1 0.06 -16.62 17.72
CA MET A 1 0.80 -15.35 17.58
C MET A 1 1.57 -15.06 18.86
N SER A 2 2.72 -14.37 18.80
CA SER A 2 3.44 -13.90 20.00
C SER A 2 2.54 -12.95 20.84
N PRO A 3 2.39 -13.15 22.17
CA PRO A 3 1.57 -12.28 23.01
C PRO A 3 1.98 -10.80 22.96
N LYS A 4 3.28 -10.53 22.79
CA LYS A 4 3.84 -9.16 22.76
C LYS A 4 3.45 -8.43 21.47
N LEU A 5 3.61 -9.07 20.32
CA LEU A 5 3.21 -8.53 19.02
C LEU A 5 1.69 -8.33 18.95
N PHE A 6 0.94 -9.30 19.49
CA PHE A 6 -0.51 -9.20 19.55
C PHE A 6 -0.98 -8.01 20.41
N LYS A 7 -0.37 -7.80 21.57
CA LYS A 7 -0.63 -6.64 22.44
C LYS A 7 -0.37 -5.32 21.71
N ALA A 8 0.74 -5.22 20.95
CA ALA A 8 1.08 -4.03 20.19
C ALA A 8 0.04 -3.72 19.10
N ILE A 9 -0.43 -4.74 18.37
CA ILE A 9 -1.47 -4.61 17.34
C ILE A 9 -2.80 -4.14 17.96
N LYS A 10 -3.21 -4.74 19.08
CA LYS A 10 -4.46 -4.36 19.76
C LYS A 10 -4.48 -2.90 20.22
N SER A 11 -3.33 -2.32 20.51
CA SER A 11 -3.20 -0.94 20.95
C SER A 11 -3.12 0.09 19.82
N LEU A 12 -3.00 -0.31 18.54
CA LEU A 12 -2.78 0.60 17.41
C LEU A 12 -3.83 1.70 17.26
N TRP A 13 -5.05 1.51 17.77
CA TRP A 13 -6.08 2.55 17.77
C TRP A 13 -5.67 3.80 18.60
N ILE A 14 -4.85 3.61 19.64
CA ILE A 14 -4.32 4.72 20.45
C ILE A 14 -3.35 5.53 19.59
N LEU A 15 -2.45 4.84 18.87
CA LEU A 15 -1.53 5.49 17.95
C LEU A 15 -2.28 6.23 16.84
N LEU A 16 -3.34 5.63 16.30
CA LEU A 16 -4.20 6.27 15.30
C LEU A 16 -4.82 7.57 15.80
N LEU A 17 -5.36 7.58 17.02
CA LEU A 17 -5.95 8.79 17.59
C LEU A 17 -4.91 9.90 17.78
N ILE A 18 -3.70 9.53 18.22
CA ILE A 18 -2.59 10.49 18.35
C ILE A 18 -2.21 11.06 16.98
N TYR A 19 -2.07 10.20 15.95
CA TYR A 19 -1.75 10.62 14.59
C TYR A 19 -2.81 11.57 14.02
N ILE A 20 -4.09 11.22 14.10
CA ILE A 20 -5.18 12.05 13.56
C ILE A 20 -5.15 13.45 14.19
N VAL A 21 -4.98 13.53 15.51
CA VAL A 21 -4.96 14.82 16.21
C VAL A 21 -3.73 15.65 15.82
N LEU A 22 -2.54 15.05 15.81
CA LEU A 22 -1.30 15.78 15.54
C LEU A 22 -1.13 16.13 14.06
N ASP A 23 -1.39 15.20 13.13
CA ASP A 23 -1.29 15.45 11.69
C ASP A 23 -2.29 16.52 11.25
N PHE A 24 -3.53 16.43 11.73
CA PHE A 24 -4.56 17.43 11.42
C PHE A 24 -4.20 18.79 12.05
N ALA A 25 -3.83 18.81 13.34
CA ALA A 25 -3.53 20.04 14.03
C ALA A 25 -2.32 20.77 13.42
N GLY A 26 -1.27 20.02 13.08
CA GLY A 26 -0.05 20.53 12.48
C GLY A 26 -0.30 21.13 11.10
N ASN A 27 -0.89 20.35 10.19
CA ASN A 27 -0.94 20.75 8.79
C ASN A 27 -2.12 21.66 8.44
N TYR A 28 -3.26 21.56 9.12
CA TYR A 28 -4.44 22.38 8.81
C TYR A 28 -4.36 23.78 9.44
N PHE A 29 -3.98 23.88 10.72
CA PHE A 29 -3.97 25.18 11.41
C PHE A 29 -2.68 25.96 11.19
N TYR A 30 -1.57 25.30 10.88
CA TYR A 30 -0.25 25.92 10.76
C TYR A 30 0.51 25.45 9.51
N PRO A 31 -0.02 25.71 8.29
CA PRO A 31 0.66 25.34 7.05
C PRO A 31 1.96 26.11 6.83
N GLU A 32 2.10 27.32 7.39
CA GLU A 32 3.30 28.16 7.30
C GLU A 32 4.27 27.86 8.44
N LYS A 33 5.56 27.63 8.11
CA LYS A 33 6.57 27.07 9.02
C LYS A 33 7.41 28.11 9.79
N ASP A 34 6.95 29.34 9.89
CA ASP A 34 7.80 30.44 10.37
C ASP A 34 7.52 30.90 11.82
N ASN A 35 6.43 30.43 12.45
CA ASN A 35 6.08 30.84 13.81
C ASN A 35 6.56 29.84 14.89
N THR A 36 6.59 30.27 16.16
CA THR A 36 7.10 29.42 17.27
C THR A 36 6.27 28.16 17.46
N LEU A 37 4.95 28.24 17.23
CA LEU A 37 4.05 27.11 17.41
C LEU A 37 4.22 26.07 16.28
N SER A 38 4.49 26.49 15.05
CA SER A 38 4.77 25.59 13.92
C SER A 38 6.05 24.80 14.15
N LYS A 39 7.08 25.41 14.76
CA LYS A 39 8.30 24.69 15.16
C LYS A 39 8.03 23.62 16.21
N VAL A 40 7.21 23.92 17.23
CA VAL A 40 6.81 22.94 18.24
C VAL A 40 6.00 21.79 17.62
N LEU A 41 5.14 22.09 16.65
CA LEU A 41 4.35 21.08 15.93
C LEU A 41 5.23 20.21 15.00
N ASP A 42 6.25 20.79 14.38
CA ASP A 42 7.27 20.04 13.62
C ASP A 42 8.05 19.08 14.54
N ASP A 43 8.50 19.54 15.71
CA ASP A 43 9.16 18.69 16.71
C ASP A 43 8.26 17.56 17.21
N LEU A 44 6.96 17.85 17.42
CA LEU A 44 5.96 16.84 17.77
C LEU A 44 5.75 15.83 16.64
N SER A 45 5.81 16.23 15.37
CA SER A 45 5.75 15.34 14.21
C SER A 45 6.97 14.40 14.13
N TYR A 46 8.18 14.93 14.39
CA TYR A 46 9.39 14.10 14.47
C TYR A 46 9.36 13.14 15.68
N ALA A 47 8.82 13.59 16.81
CA ALA A 47 8.59 12.74 17.98
C ALA A 47 7.56 11.65 17.68
N LEU A 48 6.50 11.96 16.93
CA LEU A 48 5.48 11.02 16.49
C LEU A 48 6.04 9.96 15.52
N SER A 49 6.92 10.38 14.62
CA SER A 49 7.67 9.47 13.74
C SER A 49 8.55 8.51 14.55
N SER A 50 9.23 9.02 15.58
CA SER A 50 10.01 8.17 16.50
C SER A 50 9.10 7.22 17.30
N LEU A 51 7.97 7.71 17.80
CA LEU A 51 6.97 6.93 18.54
C LEU A 51 6.43 5.77 17.70
N PHE A 52 6.21 5.98 16.41
CA PHE A 52 5.74 4.96 15.46
C PHE A 52 6.67 3.75 15.39
N PHE A 53 7.96 3.96 15.16
CA PHE A 53 8.94 2.88 15.09
C PHE A 53 9.23 2.24 16.47
N LEU A 54 9.00 2.98 17.56
CA LEU A 54 9.15 2.49 18.93
C LEU A 54 7.90 1.82 19.51
N TRP A 55 6.77 1.87 18.81
CA TRP A 55 5.45 1.49 19.32
C TRP A 55 5.42 0.13 20.02
N TYR A 56 5.93 -0.89 19.34
CA TYR A 56 6.01 -2.26 19.88
C TYR A 56 6.79 -2.32 21.20
N PHE A 57 7.94 -1.65 21.28
CA PHE A 57 8.81 -1.69 22.45
C PHE A 57 8.19 -0.94 23.63
N LEU A 58 7.51 0.19 23.36
CA LEU A 58 6.83 0.99 24.39
C LEU A 58 5.64 0.25 25.00
N ILE A 59 4.75 -0.31 24.17
CA ILE A 59 3.59 -1.09 24.64
C ILE A 59 4.01 -2.31 25.47
N ASN A 60 5.16 -2.90 25.14
CA ASN A 60 5.73 -4.04 25.84
C ASN A 60 6.73 -3.66 26.95
N ARG A 61 6.87 -2.37 27.28
CA ARG A 61 7.76 -1.83 28.33
C ARG A 61 9.22 -2.28 28.19
N ARG A 62 9.71 -2.41 26.95
CA ARG A 62 11.08 -2.83 26.60
C ARG A 62 12.04 -1.65 26.57
N TRP A 63 12.18 -0.97 27.71
CA TRP A 63 12.95 0.28 27.83
C TRP A 63 14.41 0.16 27.38
N LYS A 64 15.07 -0.98 27.64
CA LYS A 64 16.43 -1.23 27.15
C LYS A 64 16.50 -1.16 25.62
N SER A 65 15.55 -1.79 24.93
CA SER A 65 15.45 -1.75 23.48
C SER A 65 15.08 -0.35 22.97
N VAL A 66 14.19 0.37 23.67
CA VAL A 66 13.87 1.78 23.37
C VAL A 66 15.12 2.66 23.44
N LEU A 67 15.88 2.61 24.54
CA LEU A 67 17.08 3.42 24.72
C LEU A 67 18.17 3.12 23.69
N MET A 68 18.19 1.90 23.14
CA MET A 68 19.15 1.51 22.11
C MET A 68 18.74 1.91 20.69
N ILE A 69 17.44 2.10 20.44
CA ILE A 69 16.90 2.51 19.14
C ILE A 69 16.79 4.03 19.05
N LEU A 70 16.32 4.67 20.12
CA LEU A 70 15.95 6.08 20.16
C LEU A 70 17.05 7.02 19.62
N PRO A 71 18.34 6.87 19.96
CA PRO A 71 19.38 7.76 19.42
C PRO A 71 19.43 7.75 17.90
N PHE A 72 19.25 6.58 17.27
CA PHE A 72 19.26 6.45 15.82
C PHE A 72 18.03 7.11 15.17
N LEU A 73 16.87 7.02 15.83
CA LEU A 73 15.66 7.69 15.36
C LEU A 73 15.72 9.20 15.55
N LEU A 74 16.34 9.68 16.64
CA LEU A 74 16.57 11.11 16.83
C LEU A 74 17.48 11.66 15.74
N VAL A 75 18.61 10.99 15.48
CA VAL A 75 19.52 11.36 14.38
C VAL A 75 18.77 11.38 13.03
N PHE A 76 17.91 10.39 12.78
CA PHE A 76 17.19 10.28 11.51
C PHE A 76 16.02 11.26 11.33
N PHE A 77 15.20 11.50 12.37
CA PHE A 77 14.01 12.35 12.23
C PHE A 77 14.28 13.82 12.60
N PHE A 78 15.14 14.10 13.57
CA PHE A 78 15.38 15.47 14.05
C PHE A 78 16.59 16.15 13.39
N PHE A 79 17.65 15.40 13.08
CA PHE A 79 18.94 15.99 12.69
C PHE A 79 19.36 15.71 11.24
N MET A 80 18.59 14.91 10.49
CA MET A 80 18.98 14.45 9.16
C MET A 80 19.18 15.59 8.16
N LYS A 81 18.37 16.66 8.26
CA LYS A 81 18.48 17.82 7.37
C LYS A 81 19.78 18.58 7.63
N GLU A 82 20.09 18.83 8.89
CA GLU A 82 21.29 19.51 9.36
C GLU A 82 22.53 18.69 9.04
N ILE A 83 22.50 17.38 9.27
CA ILE A 83 23.61 16.47 8.95
C ILE A 83 23.85 16.44 7.44
N ARG A 84 22.82 16.39 6.60
CA ARG A 84 22.99 16.45 5.13
C ARG A 84 23.66 17.74 4.71
N ASN A 85 23.19 18.88 5.23
CA ASN A 85 23.74 20.18 4.89
C ASN A 85 25.17 20.36 5.42
N MET A 86 25.48 19.82 6.61
CA MET A 86 26.83 19.84 7.17
C MET A 86 27.79 18.97 6.35
N VAL A 87 27.38 17.75 6.00
CA VAL A 87 28.20 16.85 5.17
C VAL A 87 28.43 17.46 3.78
N ASP A 88 27.41 18.06 3.19
CA ASP A 88 27.52 18.76 1.91
C ASP A 88 28.49 19.95 1.98
N TYR A 89 28.43 20.74 3.06
CA TYR A 89 29.27 21.92 3.24
C TYR A 89 30.75 21.59 3.51
N TYR A 90 31.03 20.55 4.30
CA TYR A 90 32.40 20.23 4.74
C TYR A 90 33.13 19.24 3.85
N VAL A 91 32.46 18.65 2.87
CA VAL A 91 33.06 17.66 1.97
C VAL A 91 33.14 18.26 0.56
N PRO A 92 34.29 18.87 0.19
CA PRO A 92 34.44 19.57 -1.09
C PRO A 92 34.66 18.55 -2.20
N PHE A 93 33.58 17.95 -2.71
CA PHE A 93 33.62 17.02 -3.84
C PHE A 93 33.14 17.64 -5.17
N GLU A 94 33.14 18.97 -5.30
CA GLU A 94 32.66 19.66 -6.51
C GLU A 94 33.31 19.13 -7.82
N GLU A 95 34.50 18.54 -7.76
CA GLU A 95 35.18 17.91 -8.91
C GLU A 95 34.92 16.40 -9.11
N THR A 96 34.37 15.67 -8.12
CA THR A 96 34.29 14.19 -8.15
C THR A 96 32.92 13.57 -7.84
N ILE A 97 32.07 14.19 -7.02
CA ILE A 97 30.73 13.67 -6.68
C ILE A 97 29.75 14.84 -6.52
N ASN A 98 28.63 14.78 -7.25
CA ASN A 98 27.54 15.77 -7.11
C ASN A 98 26.98 15.80 -5.66
N SER A 99 26.79 17.00 -5.12
CA SER A 99 26.12 17.31 -3.83
C SER A 99 24.85 16.48 -3.59
N ASP A 100 23.98 16.35 -4.59
CA ASP A 100 22.72 15.60 -4.46
C ASP A 100 22.96 14.10 -4.20
N THR A 101 23.99 13.55 -4.83
CA THR A 101 24.41 12.15 -4.64
C THR A 101 24.92 11.93 -3.21
N LEU A 102 25.76 12.83 -2.71
CA LEU A 102 26.29 12.75 -1.34
C LEU A 102 25.16 12.83 -0.30
N ARG A 103 24.27 13.82 -0.45
CA ARG A 103 23.10 14.02 0.42
C ARG A 103 22.18 12.78 0.43
N THR A 104 22.05 12.09 -0.70
CA THR A 104 21.27 10.85 -0.82
C THR A 104 21.95 9.68 -0.10
N TRP A 105 23.25 9.50 -0.26
CA TRP A 105 24.00 8.45 0.45
C TRP A 105 24.03 8.65 1.97
N THR A 106 24.18 9.89 2.44
CA THR A 106 24.10 10.20 3.87
C THR A 106 22.73 9.79 4.42
N TYR A 107 21.65 10.10 3.71
CA TYR A 107 20.29 9.68 4.08
C TYR A 107 20.16 8.15 4.15
N LEU A 108 20.60 7.45 3.11
CA LEU A 108 20.54 5.99 3.07
C LEU A 108 21.33 5.39 4.24
N ILE A 109 22.57 5.81 4.49
CA ILE A 109 23.41 5.26 5.56
C ILE A 109 22.73 5.38 6.93
N ILE A 110 22.19 6.56 7.26
CA ILE A 110 21.51 6.77 8.54
C ILE A 110 20.22 5.91 8.61
N GLN A 111 19.46 5.83 7.53
CA GLN A 111 18.28 4.96 7.43
C GLN A 111 18.65 3.49 7.65
N PHE A 112 19.74 3.01 7.02
CA PHE A 112 20.27 1.65 7.16
C PHE A 112 20.64 1.35 8.61
N LEU A 113 21.33 2.28 9.29
CA LEU A 113 21.72 2.13 10.69
C LEU A 113 20.50 2.09 11.63
N ALA A 114 19.55 3.01 11.48
CA ALA A 114 18.33 3.02 12.29
C ALA A 114 17.54 1.72 12.09
N THR A 115 17.37 1.31 10.83
CA THR A 115 16.66 0.09 10.47
C THR A 115 17.34 -1.16 11.00
N PHE A 116 18.67 -1.23 10.90
CA PHE A 116 19.47 -2.34 11.44
C PHE A 116 19.28 -2.47 12.95
N MET A 117 19.34 -1.34 13.67
CA MET A 117 19.20 -1.33 15.12
C MET A 117 17.81 -1.77 15.57
N ILE A 118 16.75 -1.28 14.92
CA ILE A 118 15.38 -1.75 15.18
C ILE A 118 15.26 -3.25 14.93
N SER A 119 15.79 -3.72 13.80
CA SER A 119 15.72 -5.12 13.40
C SER A 119 16.41 -6.05 14.40
N LYS A 120 17.61 -5.65 14.87
CA LYS A 120 18.36 -6.39 15.89
C LYS A 120 17.55 -6.50 17.20
N ARG A 121 16.82 -5.47 17.59
CA ARG A 121 16.00 -5.50 18.81
C ARG A 121 14.76 -6.37 18.67
N TYR A 122 14.10 -6.36 17.51
CA TYR A 122 13.01 -7.31 17.26
C TYR A 122 13.48 -8.77 17.37
N LEU A 123 14.66 -9.10 16.82
CA LEU A 123 15.21 -10.46 16.95
C LEU A 123 15.43 -10.90 18.38
N VAL A 124 15.95 -9.99 19.23
CA VAL A 124 16.23 -10.28 20.63
C VAL A 124 14.94 -10.40 21.43
N GLU A 125 13.97 -9.51 21.22
CA GLU A 125 12.73 -9.51 22.01
C GLU A 125 11.73 -10.60 21.60
N GLU A 126 11.73 -11.02 20.33
CA GLU A 126 10.82 -12.05 19.79
C GLU A 126 11.49 -13.41 19.57
N GLU A 127 12.78 -13.56 19.91
CA GLU A 127 13.52 -14.83 19.85
C GLU A 127 13.35 -15.55 18.49
N ILE A 128 13.53 -14.78 17.41
CA ILE A 128 13.22 -15.26 16.06
C ILE A 128 14.31 -16.21 15.56
N HIS A 129 14.05 -17.53 15.68
CA HIS A 129 14.97 -18.59 15.27
C HIS A 129 14.60 -19.17 13.89
N ILE A 130 14.92 -18.45 12.81
CA ILE A 130 14.76 -18.90 11.42
C ILE A 130 16.06 -18.75 10.63
N LYS A 131 16.13 -19.31 9.41
CA LYS A 131 17.26 -19.08 8.49
C LYS A 131 17.32 -17.60 8.08
N HIS A 132 18.49 -17.00 8.26
CA HIS A 132 18.77 -15.57 8.02
C HIS A 132 17.74 -14.62 8.68
N PRO A 133 17.57 -14.68 10.01
CA PRO A 133 16.49 -13.98 10.68
C PRO A 133 16.71 -12.46 10.63
N LEU A 134 17.97 -12.02 10.78
CA LEU A 134 18.36 -10.62 10.69
C LEU A 134 18.05 -10.02 9.33
N LEU A 135 18.41 -10.69 8.24
CA LEU A 135 18.13 -10.19 6.89
C LEU A 135 16.62 -10.04 6.65
N LYS A 136 15.82 -11.02 7.05
CA LYS A 136 14.36 -10.97 6.86
C LYS A 136 13.70 -9.83 7.64
N VAL A 137 14.06 -9.67 8.91
CA VAL A 137 13.54 -8.59 9.76
C VAL A 137 14.07 -7.23 9.30
N PHE A 138 15.32 -7.18 8.83
CA PHE A 138 15.93 -6.00 8.24
C PHE A 138 15.17 -5.53 6.99
N LEU A 139 14.93 -6.42 6.02
CA LEU A 139 14.17 -6.10 4.82
C LEU A 139 12.74 -5.67 5.15
N LEU A 140 12.11 -6.30 6.14
CA LEU A 140 10.76 -5.94 6.58
C LEU A 140 10.73 -4.54 7.21
N ASN A 141 11.72 -4.18 8.03
CA ASN A 141 11.82 -2.83 8.59
C ASN A 141 12.19 -1.79 7.51
N MET A 142 13.09 -2.11 6.58
CA MET A 142 13.41 -1.23 5.44
C MET A 142 12.15 -0.94 4.62
N GLY A 143 11.33 -1.97 4.40
CA GLY A 143 10.02 -1.82 3.78
C GLY A 143 9.10 -0.90 4.57
N LEU A 144 9.02 -1.04 5.90
CA LEU A 144 8.22 -0.15 6.74
C LEU A 144 8.72 1.30 6.69
N PHE A 145 10.02 1.55 6.76
CA PHE A 145 10.60 2.90 6.60
C PHE A 145 10.26 3.51 5.24
N THR A 146 10.31 2.70 4.20
CA THR A 146 9.98 3.12 2.83
C THR A 146 8.50 3.49 2.72
N LEU A 147 7.61 2.61 3.18
CA LEU A 147 6.16 2.82 3.16
C LEU A 147 5.69 3.99 4.02
N TYR A 148 6.35 4.21 5.17
CA TYR A 148 6.06 5.31 6.08
C TYR A 148 6.25 6.67 5.40
N ASN A 149 7.30 6.81 4.59
CA ASN A 149 7.63 8.04 3.86
C ASN A 149 6.97 8.13 2.47
N THR A 150 6.07 7.21 2.13
CA THR A 150 5.37 7.26 0.82
C THR A 150 4.14 8.16 0.96
N ASP A 151 4.01 9.19 0.12
CA ASP A 151 2.85 10.10 0.14
C ASP A 151 1.55 9.45 -0.35
N LEU A 152 0.43 10.11 -0.10
CA LEU A 152 -0.89 9.73 -0.65
C LEU A 152 -1.09 10.29 -2.06
N GLY A 153 -0.03 10.35 -2.87
CA GLY A 153 0.15 11.33 -3.95
C GLY A 153 -1.06 11.57 -4.87
N LEU A 154 -1.79 10.54 -5.33
CA LEU A 154 -3.00 10.74 -6.14
C LEU A 154 -4.16 11.41 -5.37
N ILE A 155 -4.38 11.01 -4.11
CA ILE A 155 -5.39 11.62 -3.23
C ILE A 155 -4.97 13.05 -2.88
N GLU A 156 -3.68 13.26 -2.59
CA GLU A 156 -3.12 14.58 -2.28
C GLU A 156 -3.24 15.53 -3.47
N LYS A 157 -2.92 15.08 -4.69
CA LYS A 157 -3.09 15.86 -5.92
C LYS A 157 -4.55 16.22 -6.18
N VAL A 158 -5.48 15.29 -5.97
CA VAL A 158 -6.92 15.54 -6.16
C VAL A 158 -7.44 16.55 -5.14
N ILE A 159 -7.00 16.47 -3.89
CA ILE A 159 -7.42 17.38 -2.82
C ILE A 159 -6.74 18.74 -2.92
N GLY A 160 -5.45 18.78 -3.26
CA GLY A 160 -4.67 20.01 -3.42
C GLY A 160 -5.04 20.82 -4.67
N SER A 161 -5.57 20.17 -5.71
CA SER A 161 -6.04 20.86 -6.93
C SER A 161 -7.52 21.26 -6.89
N ALA A 162 -8.27 20.83 -5.87
CA ALA A 162 -9.68 21.16 -5.73
C ALA A 162 -9.86 22.61 -5.24
N SER A 163 -10.69 23.38 -5.93
CA SER A 163 -11.20 24.66 -5.41
C SER A 163 -12.43 24.40 -4.54
N TYR A 164 -12.41 24.90 -3.31
CA TYR A 164 -13.49 24.68 -2.35
C TYR A 164 -14.44 25.88 -2.33
N ASN A 165 -15.74 25.60 -2.52
CA ASN A 165 -16.79 26.62 -2.50
C ASN A 165 -17.02 27.24 -1.10
N SER A 166 -16.47 26.65 -0.03
CA SER A 166 -16.54 27.21 1.34
C SER A 166 -15.40 26.71 2.24
N LYS A 167 -15.03 27.51 3.25
CA LYS A 167 -14.04 27.12 4.28
C LYS A 167 -14.46 25.87 5.08
N SER A 168 -15.77 25.67 5.27
CA SER A 168 -16.29 24.48 5.95
C SER A 168 -16.09 23.23 5.11
N THR A 169 -16.26 23.33 3.78
CA THR A 169 -15.98 22.22 2.86
C THR A 169 -14.49 21.89 2.85
N GLU A 170 -13.63 22.90 2.78
CA GLU A 170 -12.17 22.75 2.86
C GLU A 170 -11.74 22.08 4.18
N PHE A 171 -12.28 22.51 5.32
CA PHE A 171 -12.03 21.89 6.63
C PHE A 171 -12.38 20.39 6.62
N ILE A 172 -13.59 20.04 6.15
CA ILE A 172 -14.06 18.65 6.13
C ILE A 172 -13.19 17.79 5.22
N VAL A 173 -12.82 18.30 4.04
CA VAL A 173 -12.01 17.55 3.08
C VAL A 173 -10.58 17.35 3.60
N ASN A 174 -9.97 18.38 4.17
CA ASN A 174 -8.64 18.27 4.79
C ASN A 174 -8.66 17.33 6.01
N LEU A 175 -9.71 17.37 6.84
CA LEU A 175 -9.88 16.44 7.95
C LEU A 175 -9.94 14.98 7.46
N ILE A 176 -10.70 14.72 6.39
CA ILE A 176 -10.78 13.40 5.76
C ILE A 176 -9.40 12.99 5.23
N TYR A 177 -8.69 13.89 4.54
CA TYR A 177 -7.35 13.63 3.99
C TYR A 177 -6.35 13.20 5.07
N TYR A 178 -6.17 14.03 6.09
CA TYR A 178 -5.21 13.73 7.16
C TYR A 178 -5.62 12.49 7.94
N THR A 179 -6.93 12.27 8.14
CA THR A 179 -7.42 11.01 8.73
C THR A 179 -7.04 9.79 7.89
N LEU A 180 -7.17 9.86 6.56
CA LEU A 180 -6.77 8.77 5.67
C LEU A 180 -5.25 8.56 5.70
N SER A 181 -4.45 9.63 5.77
CA SER A 181 -2.98 9.53 5.89
C SER A 181 -2.56 8.85 7.20
N SER A 182 -3.18 9.23 8.31
CA SER A 182 -2.97 8.60 9.61
C SER A 182 -3.38 7.11 9.61
N ILE A 183 -4.52 6.77 8.98
CA ILE A 183 -4.97 5.37 8.82
C ILE A 183 -3.94 4.57 8.01
N LYS A 184 -3.41 5.12 6.91
CA LYS A 184 -2.37 4.49 6.09
C LYS A 184 -1.17 4.11 6.92
N SER A 185 -0.57 5.06 7.63
CA SER A 185 0.65 4.83 8.41
C SER A 185 0.43 3.76 9.47
N VAL A 186 -0.65 3.86 10.25
CA VAL A 186 -0.98 2.88 11.29
C VAL A 186 -1.29 1.50 10.71
N ALA A 187 -1.91 1.43 9.53
CA ALA A 187 -2.15 0.16 8.83
C ALA A 187 -0.84 -0.51 8.41
N TYR A 188 0.12 0.25 7.86
CA TYR A 188 1.43 -0.28 7.52
C TYR A 188 2.18 -0.83 8.74
N LEU A 189 2.10 -0.15 9.89
CA LEU A 189 2.66 -0.67 11.14
C LEU A 189 1.97 -1.96 11.58
N GLY A 190 0.64 -2.02 11.51
CA GLY A 190 -0.11 -3.22 11.88
C GLY A 190 0.24 -4.44 11.02
N ALA A 191 0.37 -4.24 9.70
CA ALA A 191 0.82 -5.28 8.78
C ALA A 191 2.27 -5.70 9.06
N PHE A 192 3.17 -4.75 9.32
CA PHE A 192 4.55 -5.03 9.73
C PHE A 192 4.60 -5.91 10.99
N LEU A 193 3.84 -5.57 12.03
CA LEU A 193 3.80 -6.34 13.29
C LEU A 193 3.22 -7.74 13.06
N PHE A 194 2.21 -7.86 12.19
CA PHE A 194 1.64 -9.14 11.80
C PHE A 194 2.66 -10.02 11.07
N LEU A 195 3.36 -9.49 10.06
CA LEU A 195 4.38 -10.23 9.31
C LEU A 195 5.58 -10.62 10.18
N THR A 196 5.96 -9.75 11.12
CA THR A 196 6.98 -10.06 12.13
C THR A 196 6.54 -11.24 13.00
N ALA A 197 5.26 -11.32 13.36
CA ALA A 197 4.73 -12.45 14.12
C ALA A 197 4.74 -13.75 13.32
N CYS A 198 4.37 -13.69 12.03
CA CYS A 198 4.48 -14.83 11.13
C CYS A 198 5.94 -15.33 11.03
N LEU A 199 6.91 -14.42 10.91
CA LEU A 199 8.34 -14.77 10.91
C LEU A 199 8.78 -15.43 12.22
N ALA A 200 8.38 -14.89 13.37
CA ALA A 200 8.65 -15.47 14.68
C ALA A 200 8.09 -16.89 14.82
N GLN A 201 6.93 -17.15 14.20
CA GLN A 201 6.27 -18.46 14.20
C GLN A 201 6.71 -19.38 13.05
N ARG A 202 7.75 -19.01 12.29
CA ARG A 202 8.27 -19.77 11.13
C ARG A 202 7.22 -20.00 10.03
N GLU A 203 6.24 -19.12 9.92
CA GLU A 203 5.22 -19.22 8.89
C GLU A 203 5.74 -18.77 7.52
N ASN A 204 5.14 -19.33 6.48
CA ASN A 204 5.40 -18.89 5.12
C ASN A 204 4.59 -17.61 4.83
N LEU A 205 5.29 -16.50 4.54
CA LEU A 205 4.66 -15.21 4.20
C LEU A 205 3.90 -15.24 2.86
N TYR A 206 4.10 -16.29 2.05
CA TYR A 206 3.40 -16.50 0.79
C TYR A 206 2.12 -17.33 0.93
N THR A 207 2.02 -18.16 1.97
CA THR A 207 0.88 -19.04 2.26
C THR A 207 0.70 -19.10 3.77
N PHE A 208 -0.25 -18.33 4.28
CA PHE A 208 -0.48 -18.22 5.72
C PHE A 208 -1.06 -19.52 6.26
N SER A 209 -0.62 -19.90 7.46
CA SER A 209 -1.13 -21.10 8.11
C SER A 209 -2.60 -20.90 8.52
N LYS A 210 -3.34 -22.00 8.66
CA LYS A 210 -4.71 -21.96 9.19
C LYS A 210 -4.77 -21.27 10.57
N ASN A 211 -3.76 -21.49 11.42
CA ASN A 211 -3.70 -20.91 12.76
C ASN A 211 -3.54 -19.38 12.72
N ALA A 212 -2.72 -18.86 11.81
CA ALA A 212 -2.60 -17.41 11.62
C ALA A 212 -3.89 -16.79 11.05
N LEU A 213 -4.54 -17.45 10.10
CA LEU A 213 -5.81 -17.00 9.55
C LEU A 213 -6.94 -17.03 10.59
N GLN A 214 -7.00 -18.07 11.43
CA GLN A 214 -7.94 -18.16 12.53
C GLN A 214 -7.69 -17.09 13.59
N THR A 215 -6.43 -16.86 13.97
CA THR A 215 -6.08 -15.78 14.90
C THR A 215 -6.47 -14.42 14.34
N ALA A 216 -6.21 -14.17 13.05
CA ALA A 216 -6.67 -12.95 12.39
C ALA A 216 -8.19 -12.85 12.34
N ASN A 217 -8.91 -13.97 12.24
CA ASN A 217 -10.37 -14.03 12.27
C ASN A 217 -10.98 -13.82 13.67
N ASP A 218 -10.29 -14.19 14.74
CA ASP A 218 -10.74 -13.89 16.11
C ASP A 218 -10.64 -12.38 16.41
N TYR A 219 -9.72 -11.69 15.73
CA TYR A 219 -9.54 -10.23 15.80
C TYR A 219 -9.85 -9.55 14.46
N PHE A 220 -10.87 -10.09 13.77
CA PHE A 220 -11.21 -9.77 12.38
C PHE A 220 -11.38 -8.28 12.14
N GLY A 221 -12.10 -7.55 13.01
CA GLY A 221 -12.41 -6.13 12.80
C GLY A 221 -11.16 -5.27 12.54
N PRO A 222 -10.22 -5.20 13.50
CA PRO A 222 -8.96 -4.47 13.32
C PRO A 222 -8.06 -5.06 12.22
N ALA A 223 -7.88 -6.39 12.16
CA ALA A 223 -6.96 -7.02 11.22
C ALA A 223 -7.38 -6.81 9.75
N VAL A 224 -8.67 -6.91 9.47
CA VAL A 224 -9.27 -6.71 8.14
C VAL A 224 -9.20 -5.26 7.73
N LEU A 225 -9.55 -4.34 8.63
CA LEU A 225 -9.44 -2.91 8.34
C LEU A 225 -8.01 -2.51 8.00
N ILE A 226 -7.02 -3.00 8.77
CA ILE A 226 -5.60 -2.75 8.51
C ILE A 226 -5.19 -3.31 7.15
N VAL A 227 -5.45 -4.60 6.91
CA VAL A 227 -5.02 -5.28 5.69
C VAL A 227 -5.65 -4.68 4.44
N ILE A 228 -6.92 -4.30 4.51
CA ILE A 228 -7.61 -3.77 3.34
C ILE A 228 -7.27 -2.30 3.12
N SER A 229 -7.03 -1.54 4.20
CA SER A 229 -6.41 -0.22 4.08
C SER A 229 -5.05 -0.35 3.38
N CYS A 230 -4.23 -1.33 3.77
CA CYS A 230 -2.96 -1.62 3.10
C CYS A 230 -3.15 -1.96 1.62
N ILE A 231 -4.14 -2.77 1.23
CA ILE A 231 -4.44 -3.05 -0.18
C ILE A 231 -4.83 -1.76 -0.91
N ILE A 232 -5.70 -0.93 -0.33
CA ILE A 232 -6.17 0.31 -0.96
C ILE A 232 -5.00 1.27 -1.19
N PHE A 233 -4.19 1.52 -0.15
CA PHE A 233 -3.07 2.44 -0.26
C PHE A 233 -1.96 1.91 -1.16
N SER A 234 -1.67 0.60 -1.12
CA SER A 234 -0.70 0.01 -2.03
C SER A 234 -1.21 -0.02 -3.47
N PHE A 235 -2.50 -0.27 -3.69
CA PHE A 235 -3.12 -0.21 -5.01
C PHE A 235 -3.06 1.21 -5.59
N GLY A 236 -3.45 2.21 -4.80
CA GLY A 236 -3.34 3.63 -5.18
C GLY A 236 -1.91 4.03 -5.47
N GLY A 237 -0.96 3.65 -4.61
CA GLY A 237 0.46 3.90 -4.79
C GLY A 237 1.07 3.20 -6.00
N LEU A 238 0.66 1.97 -6.32
CA LEU A 238 1.09 1.25 -7.52
C LEU A 238 0.53 1.88 -8.80
N LEU A 239 -0.71 2.34 -8.77
CA LEU A 239 -1.30 3.08 -9.89
C LEU A 239 -0.57 4.40 -10.13
N GLU A 240 -0.36 5.19 -9.07
CA GLU A 240 0.39 6.43 -9.17
C GLU A 240 1.82 6.20 -9.64
N SER A 241 2.50 5.18 -9.10
CA SER A 241 3.86 4.82 -9.55
C SER A 241 3.87 4.38 -11.02
N ALA A 242 2.84 3.68 -11.49
CA ALA A 242 2.75 3.30 -12.91
C ALA A 242 2.63 4.53 -13.80
N PHE A 243 1.82 5.52 -13.41
CA PHE A 243 1.66 6.78 -14.15
C PHE A 243 2.90 7.68 -14.05
N SER A 244 3.51 7.80 -12.87
CA SER A 244 4.69 8.65 -12.69
C SER A 244 5.91 8.08 -13.40
N LEU A 245 6.12 6.76 -13.33
CA LEU A 245 7.23 6.11 -14.00
C LEU A 245 7.07 6.08 -15.51
N GLU A 246 5.84 6.04 -16.02
CA GLU A 246 5.60 6.30 -17.43
C GLU A 246 6.13 7.69 -17.82
N LEU A 247 5.83 8.73 -17.03
CA LEU A 247 6.30 10.11 -17.28
C LEU A 247 7.81 10.31 -17.05
N ASP A 248 8.38 9.76 -15.98
CA ASP A 248 9.81 9.85 -15.63
C ASP A 248 10.67 9.04 -16.59
N PHE A 249 10.14 7.95 -17.16
CA PHE A 249 10.84 7.19 -18.20
C PHE A 249 11.01 8.02 -19.48
N PHE A 250 10.04 8.89 -19.78
CA PHE A 250 10.16 9.89 -20.86
C PHE A 250 11.02 11.10 -20.45
N GLY A 251 11.43 11.21 -19.19
CA GLY A 251 12.17 12.35 -18.63
C GLY A 251 13.18 11.97 -17.55
N LYS A 252 14.27 11.28 -17.91
CA LYS A 252 15.52 11.06 -17.13
C LYS A 252 15.44 10.25 -15.82
N ASP A 253 16.37 9.29 -15.72
CA ASP A 253 16.98 8.66 -14.53
C ASP A 253 16.09 8.35 -13.31
N LEU A 254 15.50 7.15 -13.34
CA LEU A 254 14.96 6.46 -12.16
C LEU A 254 16.04 6.30 -11.08
N THR A 255 15.94 7.08 -10.00
CA THR A 255 16.88 7.02 -8.87
C THR A 255 16.77 5.68 -8.10
N LEU A 256 17.86 5.28 -7.42
CA LEU A 256 17.88 4.07 -6.57
C LEU A 256 16.74 4.07 -5.53
N SER A 257 16.41 5.24 -4.98
CA SER A 257 15.28 5.40 -4.03
C SER A 257 13.93 5.08 -4.69
N GLY A 258 13.73 5.49 -5.94
CA GLY A 258 12.51 5.18 -6.71
C GLY A 258 12.31 3.68 -6.89
N TRP A 259 13.38 2.96 -7.25
CA TRP A 259 13.37 1.50 -7.38
C TRP A 259 13.07 0.77 -6.06
N MET A 260 13.64 1.24 -4.94
CA MET A 260 13.35 0.70 -3.62
C MET A 260 11.87 0.89 -3.25
N ASN A 261 11.34 2.10 -3.41
CA ASN A 261 9.94 2.42 -3.13
C ASN A 261 8.98 1.51 -3.92
N MET A 262 9.23 1.40 -5.23
CA MET A 262 8.41 0.57 -6.11
C MET A 262 8.45 -0.92 -5.71
N THR A 263 9.64 -1.46 -5.44
CA THR A 263 9.80 -2.87 -5.06
C THR A 263 9.04 -3.17 -3.77
N VAL A 264 9.15 -2.28 -2.78
CA VAL A 264 8.46 -2.43 -1.50
C VAL A 264 6.94 -2.38 -1.68
N LEU A 265 6.42 -1.42 -2.46
CA LEU A 265 4.99 -1.32 -2.76
C LEU A 265 4.44 -2.59 -3.44
N VAL A 266 5.17 -3.12 -4.43
CA VAL A 266 4.80 -4.36 -5.14
C VAL A 266 4.75 -5.54 -4.19
N VAL A 267 5.81 -5.76 -3.42
CA VAL A 267 5.91 -6.89 -2.49
C VAL A 267 4.79 -6.82 -1.46
N PHE A 268 4.57 -5.64 -0.89
CA PHE A 268 3.56 -5.43 0.13
C PHE A 268 2.13 -5.61 -0.43
N PHE A 269 1.85 -5.09 -1.63
CA PHE A 269 0.58 -5.32 -2.32
C PHE A 269 0.31 -6.82 -2.54
N VAL A 270 1.30 -7.58 -3.01
CA VAL A 270 1.16 -9.03 -3.23
C VAL A 270 0.89 -9.77 -1.92
N ILE A 271 1.59 -9.43 -0.84
CA ILE A 271 1.40 -10.04 0.48
C ILE A 271 -0.01 -9.74 1.01
N CYS A 272 -0.42 -8.47 1.01
CA CYS A 272 -1.73 -8.05 1.51
C CYS A 272 -2.88 -8.67 0.70
N THR A 273 -2.72 -8.73 -0.63
CA THR A 273 -3.65 -9.42 -1.53
C THR A 273 -3.79 -10.88 -1.16
N ARG A 274 -2.67 -11.60 -1.01
CA ARG A 274 -2.68 -13.03 -0.70
C ARG A 274 -3.33 -13.31 0.64
N PHE A 275 -2.96 -12.52 1.65
CA PHE A 275 -3.55 -12.60 2.97
C PHE A 275 -5.07 -12.38 2.92
N THR A 276 -5.54 -11.33 2.24
CA THR A 276 -6.98 -11.01 2.11
C THR A 276 -7.76 -12.15 1.44
N GLY A 277 -7.25 -12.67 0.31
CA GLY A 277 -7.90 -13.78 -0.37
C GLY A 277 -8.02 -15.01 0.54
N GLN A 278 -6.92 -15.40 1.21
CA GLN A 278 -6.89 -16.56 2.12
C GLN A 278 -7.79 -16.36 3.34
N LEU A 279 -7.81 -15.15 3.92
CA LEU A 279 -8.65 -14.81 5.07
C LEU A 279 -10.15 -14.87 4.74
N ILE A 280 -10.55 -14.32 3.57
CA ILE A 280 -11.95 -14.37 3.11
C ILE A 280 -12.37 -15.83 2.89
N LYS A 281 -11.50 -16.66 2.30
CA LYS A 281 -11.76 -18.09 2.11
C LYS A 281 -11.95 -18.80 3.45
N GLU A 282 -11.03 -18.63 4.40
CA GLU A 282 -11.11 -19.28 5.71
C GLU A 282 -12.38 -18.87 6.46
N ARG A 283 -12.74 -17.57 6.46
CA ARG A 283 -13.98 -17.10 7.08
C ARG A 283 -15.23 -17.65 6.39
N SER A 284 -15.24 -17.74 5.06
CA SER A 284 -16.33 -18.36 4.30
C SER A 284 -16.58 -19.79 4.75
N LEU A 285 -15.51 -20.57 4.95
CA LEU A 285 -15.57 -21.94 5.43
C LEU A 285 -16.03 -22.03 6.89
N LEU A 286 -15.45 -21.22 7.78
CA LEU A 286 -15.78 -21.23 9.22
C LEU A 286 -17.21 -20.79 9.52
N LYS A 287 -17.70 -19.73 8.85
CA LYS A 287 -19.04 -19.17 9.04
C LYS A 287 -20.11 -19.84 8.18
N GLN A 288 -19.73 -20.77 7.30
CA GLN A 288 -20.61 -21.38 6.30
C GLN A 288 -21.38 -20.33 5.47
N LYS A 289 -20.71 -19.23 5.09
CA LYS A 289 -21.29 -18.11 4.34
C LYS A 289 -20.56 -17.91 3.03
N TYR A 290 -21.29 -17.47 2.01
CA TYR A 290 -20.71 -17.13 0.72
C TYR A 290 -20.38 -15.65 0.65
N TYR A 291 -19.09 -15.33 0.79
CA TYR A 291 -18.59 -13.97 0.60
C TYR A 291 -18.19 -13.67 -0.84
N GLY A 292 -18.29 -14.63 -1.77
CA GLY A 292 -17.51 -14.61 -3.00
C GLY A 292 -17.53 -13.30 -3.79
N VAL A 293 -18.69 -12.69 -4.01
CA VAL A 293 -18.74 -11.41 -4.74
C VAL A 293 -18.44 -10.21 -3.85
N ALA A 294 -18.93 -10.19 -2.61
CA ALA A 294 -18.60 -9.13 -1.66
C ALA A 294 -17.08 -9.07 -1.39
N GLY A 295 -16.46 -10.21 -1.11
CA GLY A 295 -15.02 -10.39 -0.94
C GLY A 295 -14.22 -10.10 -2.21
N ALA A 296 -14.70 -10.50 -3.39
CA ALA A 296 -14.05 -10.14 -4.66
C ALA A 296 -14.09 -8.63 -4.93
N SER A 297 -15.02 -7.88 -4.35
CA SER A 297 -15.09 -6.42 -4.50
C SER A 297 -14.23 -5.63 -3.53
N VAL A 298 -13.57 -6.28 -2.56
CA VAL A 298 -12.76 -5.69 -1.47
C VAL A 298 -11.47 -4.99 -1.94
N TRP A 299 -11.13 -5.07 -3.22
CA TRP A 299 -10.03 -4.28 -3.77
C TRP A 299 -10.48 -2.93 -4.35
N VAL A 300 -11.78 -2.73 -4.62
CA VAL A 300 -12.31 -1.49 -5.24
C VAL A 300 -12.54 -0.41 -4.17
N PRO A 301 -11.68 0.63 -4.05
CA PRO A 301 -11.65 1.52 -2.88
C PRO A 301 -13.01 2.07 -2.39
N LEU A 302 -13.89 2.48 -3.31
CA LEU A 302 -15.24 2.99 -3.00
C LEU A 302 -16.26 1.90 -2.60
N ILE A 303 -16.19 0.70 -3.18
CA ILE A 303 -17.10 -0.42 -2.89
C ILE A 303 -16.67 -1.15 -1.61
N ASN A 304 -15.38 -1.04 -1.29
CA ASN A 304 -14.74 -1.71 -0.17
C ASN A 304 -15.44 -1.44 1.14
N ILE A 305 -15.75 -0.19 1.48
CA ILE A 305 -16.36 0.11 2.79
C ILE A 305 -17.64 -0.70 3.00
N ILE A 306 -18.49 -0.81 1.99
CA ILE A 306 -19.74 -1.56 2.06
C ILE A 306 -19.47 -3.06 2.14
N ALA A 307 -18.64 -3.59 1.23
CA ALA A 307 -18.26 -5.01 1.23
C ALA A 307 -17.61 -5.43 2.56
N LEU A 308 -16.78 -4.57 3.14
CA LEU A 308 -16.09 -4.77 4.41
C LEU A 308 -17.03 -4.76 5.59
N LEU A 309 -17.96 -3.80 5.63
CA LEU A 309 -19.00 -3.77 6.65
C LEU A 309 -19.88 -5.02 6.56
N MET A 310 -20.21 -5.48 5.34
CA MET A 310 -20.98 -6.72 5.14
C MET A 310 -20.24 -7.97 5.64
N ILE A 311 -18.92 -8.07 5.41
CA ILE A 311 -18.12 -9.22 5.89
C ILE A 311 -17.92 -9.14 7.42
N ARG A 312 -17.78 -7.93 7.98
CA ARG A 312 -17.62 -7.70 9.43
C ARG A 312 -18.90 -7.94 10.23
N PHE A 313 -20.05 -7.52 9.71
CA PHE A 313 -21.36 -7.62 10.36
C PHE A 313 -22.22 -8.76 9.79
N ASP A 314 -21.56 -9.78 9.24
CA ASP A 314 -22.16 -10.89 8.52
C ASP A 314 -23.19 -11.66 9.35
N ASP A 315 -23.03 -11.72 10.68
CA ASP A 315 -23.91 -12.43 11.61
C ASP A 315 -25.38 -11.98 11.53
N LYS A 316 -25.67 -10.80 10.95
CA LYS A 316 -27.02 -10.26 10.77
C LYS A 316 -27.57 -10.38 9.34
N ILE A 317 -26.75 -10.82 8.37
CA ILE A 317 -27.09 -10.75 6.94
C ILE A 317 -27.46 -12.15 6.41
N LYS A 318 -28.76 -12.49 6.44
CA LYS A 318 -29.30 -13.77 5.90
C LYS A 318 -29.06 -13.94 4.39
N PHE A 319 -28.81 -12.84 3.68
CA PHE A 319 -28.58 -12.84 2.23
C PHE A 319 -27.26 -13.50 1.81
N LEU A 320 -26.27 -13.61 2.72
CA LEU A 320 -24.98 -14.26 2.46
C LEU A 320 -24.99 -15.77 2.72
N ALA A 321 -26.15 -16.34 3.05
CA ALA A 321 -26.32 -17.77 3.24
C ALA A 321 -26.07 -18.54 1.92
N PRO A 322 -25.51 -19.76 1.97
CA PRO A 322 -25.22 -20.56 0.78
C PRO A 322 -26.45 -20.82 -0.11
N SER A 323 -27.65 -20.86 0.47
CA SER A 323 -28.92 -21.05 -0.22
C SER A 323 -29.30 -19.91 -1.17
N ASN A 324 -28.78 -18.70 -0.96
CA ASN A 324 -29.11 -17.50 -1.75
C ASN A 324 -27.99 -17.12 -2.74
N LEU A 325 -27.01 -18.00 -2.96
CA LEU A 325 -25.74 -17.71 -3.64
C LEU A 325 -25.91 -17.12 -5.04
N GLU A 326 -26.76 -17.70 -5.90
CA GLU A 326 -26.93 -17.20 -7.26
C GLU A 326 -27.58 -15.81 -7.32
N LYS A 327 -28.57 -15.57 -6.46
CA LYS A 327 -29.26 -14.28 -6.35
C LYS A 327 -28.31 -13.22 -5.80
N ALA A 328 -27.54 -13.55 -4.77
CA ALA A 328 -26.53 -12.67 -4.20
C ALA A 328 -25.41 -12.34 -5.20
N LYS A 329 -24.97 -13.31 -5.98
CA LYS A 329 -23.94 -13.13 -7.00
C LYS A 329 -24.38 -12.13 -8.09
N LYS A 330 -25.59 -12.28 -8.63
CA LYS A 330 -26.14 -11.40 -9.68
C LYS A 330 -26.28 -9.96 -9.20
N ILE A 331 -26.83 -9.76 -7.99
CA ILE A 331 -27.05 -8.42 -7.41
C ILE A 331 -25.73 -7.69 -7.19
N HIS A 332 -24.72 -8.34 -6.61
CA HIS A 332 -23.43 -7.69 -6.37
C HIS A 332 -22.69 -7.38 -7.69
N LEU A 333 -22.72 -8.27 -8.69
CA LEU A 333 -22.13 -7.98 -10.01
C LEU A 333 -22.81 -6.79 -10.69
N ALA A 334 -24.12 -6.64 -10.55
CA ALA A 334 -24.85 -5.49 -11.06
C ALA A 334 -24.46 -4.20 -10.33
N ILE A 335 -24.36 -4.23 -8.99
CA ILE A 335 -23.92 -3.08 -8.18
C ILE A 335 -22.49 -2.67 -8.56
N ILE A 336 -21.57 -3.61 -8.70
CA ILE A 336 -20.18 -3.34 -9.10
C ILE A 336 -20.15 -2.69 -10.48
N SER A 337 -20.89 -3.26 -11.45
CA SER A 337 -20.95 -2.70 -12.81
C SER A 337 -21.48 -1.27 -12.80
N LEU A 338 -22.55 -1.00 -12.04
CA LEU A 338 -23.11 0.34 -11.87
C LEU A 338 -22.14 1.32 -11.19
N LEU A 339 -21.40 0.88 -10.18
CA LEU A 339 -20.44 1.72 -9.47
C LEU A 339 -19.21 2.06 -10.34
N VAL A 340 -18.73 1.11 -11.13
CA VAL A 340 -17.65 1.33 -12.12
C VAL A 340 -18.13 2.30 -13.22
N ILE A 341 -19.36 2.13 -13.72
CA ILE A 341 -19.99 3.08 -14.66
C ILE A 341 -20.19 4.46 -14.04
N PHE A 342 -20.58 4.55 -12.76
CA PHE A 342 -20.79 5.81 -12.05
C PHE A 342 -19.48 6.58 -11.83
N GLN A 343 -18.41 5.88 -11.46
CA GLN A 343 -17.07 6.49 -11.37
C GLN A 343 -16.61 7.02 -12.73
N PHE A 344 -16.88 6.27 -13.79
CA PHE A 344 -16.61 6.71 -15.16
C PHE A 344 -17.40 7.98 -15.53
N ARG A 345 -18.70 8.03 -15.22
CA ARG A 345 -19.56 9.18 -15.53
C ARG A 345 -19.14 10.48 -14.83
N ASN A 346 -18.61 10.39 -13.62
CA ASN A 346 -18.24 11.55 -12.80
C ASN A 346 -16.86 12.14 -13.11
N GLY A 347 -16.13 11.62 -14.11
CA GLY A 347 -14.89 12.23 -14.58
C GLY A 347 -13.66 12.03 -13.69
N LEU A 348 -13.71 11.07 -12.76
CA LEU A 348 -12.52 10.62 -12.00
C LEU A 348 -11.51 9.87 -12.89
N LEU A 349 -11.98 9.35 -14.02
CA LEU A 349 -11.19 8.92 -15.16
C LEU A 349 -11.52 9.91 -16.29
N GLU A 350 -10.51 10.40 -17.01
CA GLU A 350 -10.74 11.38 -18.07
C GLU A 350 -11.71 10.79 -19.10
N LYS A 351 -12.55 11.61 -19.73
CA LYS A 351 -13.54 11.15 -20.73
C LYS A 351 -12.87 10.75 -22.07
N LYS A 352 -11.77 10.01 -22.00
CA LYS A 352 -11.04 9.46 -23.13
C LYS A 352 -11.58 8.06 -23.45
N VAL A 353 -11.55 7.69 -24.73
CA VAL A 353 -12.02 6.37 -25.22
C VAL A 353 -11.35 5.22 -24.48
N ASP A 354 -10.10 5.40 -24.06
CA ASP A 354 -9.30 4.39 -23.36
C ASP A 354 -9.85 4.08 -21.96
N ASP A 355 -10.47 5.06 -21.30
CA ASP A 355 -11.02 4.89 -19.96
C ASP A 355 -12.40 4.18 -20.00
N ILE A 356 -13.15 4.35 -21.10
CA ILE A 356 -14.35 3.52 -21.40
C ILE A 356 -13.92 2.07 -21.57
N LEU A 357 -12.82 1.85 -22.30
CA LEU A 357 -12.34 0.51 -22.56
C LEU A 357 -11.83 -0.16 -21.28
N MET A 358 -11.10 0.56 -20.43
CA MET A 358 -10.70 0.06 -19.10
C MET A 358 -11.91 -0.29 -18.24
N CYS A 359 -12.96 0.55 -18.26
CA CYS A 359 -14.23 0.29 -17.56
C CYS A 359 -14.88 -1.01 -18.04
N VAL A 360 -14.95 -1.23 -19.36
CA VAL A 360 -15.47 -2.47 -19.98
C VAL A 360 -14.59 -3.68 -19.64
N ILE A 361 -13.27 -3.52 -19.69
CA ILE A 361 -12.28 -4.56 -19.33
C ILE A 361 -12.46 -4.99 -17.86
N TYR A 362 -12.62 -4.03 -16.94
CA TYR A 362 -12.83 -4.29 -15.51
C TYR A 362 -14.15 -5.01 -15.24
N ILE A 363 -15.25 -4.59 -15.87
CA ILE A 363 -16.55 -5.26 -15.76
C ILE A 363 -16.44 -6.68 -16.32
N THR A 364 -15.85 -6.83 -17.49
CA THR A 364 -15.67 -8.14 -18.15
C THR A 364 -14.80 -9.07 -17.30
N ALA A 365 -13.72 -8.57 -16.69
CA ALA A 365 -12.89 -9.31 -15.75
C ALA A 365 -13.67 -9.85 -14.55
N PHE A 366 -14.50 -9.02 -13.93
CA PHE A 366 -15.34 -9.45 -12.82
C PHE A 366 -16.36 -10.52 -13.21
N TRP A 367 -16.96 -10.37 -14.39
CA TRP A 367 -17.90 -11.36 -14.91
C TRP A 367 -17.20 -12.68 -15.25
N VAL A 368 -16.07 -12.64 -15.95
CA VAL A 368 -15.28 -13.84 -16.29
C VAL A 368 -14.81 -14.55 -15.03
N VAL A 369 -14.28 -13.83 -14.04
CA VAL A 369 -13.84 -14.46 -12.77
C VAL A 369 -15.05 -14.98 -11.96
N GLY A 370 -16.15 -14.23 -11.96
CA GLY A 370 -17.40 -14.65 -11.33
C GLY A 370 -17.98 -15.94 -11.92
N TYR A 371 -17.92 -16.13 -13.23
CA TYR A 371 -18.60 -17.22 -13.94
C TYR A 371 -17.68 -18.36 -14.43
N ILE A 372 -16.42 -18.08 -14.76
CA ILE A 372 -15.49 -19.03 -15.41
C ILE A 372 -14.27 -19.24 -14.50
N LYS A 373 -14.30 -20.32 -13.71
CA LYS A 373 -13.25 -20.67 -12.72
C LYS A 373 -11.97 -21.31 -13.31
N LYS A 374 -11.87 -21.46 -14.64
CA LYS A 374 -10.92 -22.39 -15.28
C LYS A 374 -9.70 -21.75 -15.96
N PHE A 375 -9.73 -20.45 -16.29
CA PHE A 375 -8.65 -19.77 -17.04
C PHE A 375 -7.94 -18.70 -16.20
N THR A 376 -7.29 -19.18 -15.15
CA THR A 376 -6.89 -18.37 -14.00
C THR A 376 -5.62 -17.52 -14.20
N TRP A 377 -4.73 -17.93 -15.12
CA TRP A 377 -3.47 -17.22 -15.41
C TRP A 377 -3.46 -16.57 -16.79
N LEU A 378 -4.17 -17.16 -17.75
CA LEU A 378 -4.26 -16.65 -19.11
C LEU A 378 -4.98 -15.30 -19.16
N PHE A 379 -5.99 -15.12 -18.29
CA PHE A 379 -6.83 -13.92 -18.30
C PHE A 379 -6.06 -12.64 -17.90
N PRO A 380 -5.30 -12.57 -16.79
CA PRO A 380 -4.46 -11.40 -16.48
C PRO A 380 -3.40 -11.11 -17.55
N ILE A 381 -2.85 -12.14 -18.19
CA ILE A 381 -1.86 -12.01 -19.27
C ILE A 381 -2.50 -11.40 -20.52
N ILE A 382 -3.67 -11.90 -20.93
CA ILE A 382 -4.44 -11.37 -22.06
C ILE A 382 -4.89 -9.94 -21.76
N LEU A 383 -5.36 -9.67 -20.55
CA LEU A 383 -5.75 -8.32 -20.13
C LEU A 383 -4.57 -7.34 -20.19
N GLY A 384 -3.42 -7.76 -19.66
CA GLY A 384 -2.18 -6.99 -19.73
C GLY A 384 -1.80 -6.70 -21.18
N ALA A 385 -1.85 -7.72 -22.05
CA ALA A 385 -1.57 -7.55 -23.48
C ALA A 385 -2.55 -6.59 -24.17
N VAL A 386 -3.85 -6.67 -23.87
CA VAL A 386 -4.87 -5.75 -24.40
C VAL A 386 -4.59 -4.32 -23.94
N VAL A 387 -4.31 -4.09 -22.65
CA VAL A 387 -3.96 -2.76 -22.14
C VAL A 387 -2.69 -2.22 -22.81
N THR A 388 -1.67 -3.06 -23.04
CA THR A 388 -0.47 -2.67 -23.81
C THR A 388 -0.82 -2.23 -25.23
N VAL A 389 -1.66 -2.98 -25.93
CA VAL A 389 -2.03 -2.66 -27.32
C VAL A 389 -2.87 -1.38 -27.40
N ILE A 390 -3.68 -1.06 -26.41
CA ILE A 390 -4.51 0.16 -26.42
C ILE A 390 -3.82 1.39 -25.86
N LYS A 391 -3.10 1.30 -24.73
CA LYS A 391 -2.48 2.48 -24.10
C LYS A 391 -1.04 2.70 -24.57
N VAL A 392 -0.26 1.64 -24.69
CA VAL A 392 1.18 1.73 -24.92
C VAL A 392 1.51 1.85 -26.41
N TYR A 393 0.87 1.05 -27.27
CA TYR A 393 1.16 1.04 -28.71
C TYR A 393 0.81 2.36 -29.44
N PRO A 394 -0.35 3.01 -29.22
CA PRO A 394 -0.67 4.28 -29.88
C PRO A 394 0.19 5.46 -29.40
N PHE A 395 0.65 5.42 -28.15
CA PHE A 395 1.58 6.40 -27.60
C PHE A 395 2.92 6.40 -28.39
N TYR A 396 3.47 5.21 -28.69
CA TYR A 396 4.68 5.09 -29.50
C TYR A 396 4.48 5.54 -30.96
N ASN A 397 3.29 5.32 -31.51
CA ASN A 397 2.97 5.71 -32.88
C ASN A 397 2.86 7.24 -33.05
N GLY A 398 2.57 7.99 -31.97
CA GLY A 398 2.48 9.45 -31.99
C GLY A 398 3.81 10.19 -31.82
N VAL A 399 4.77 9.61 -31.10
CA VAL A 399 6.07 10.25 -30.77
C VAL A 399 7.14 9.95 -31.82
N TYR A 400 7.13 8.75 -32.44
CA TYR A 400 8.19 8.28 -33.34
C TYR A 400 7.81 8.26 -34.83
N ALA A 401 6.71 8.91 -35.23
CA ALA A 401 6.26 8.92 -36.62
C ALA A 401 7.22 9.62 -37.61
N GLN A 402 8.25 10.35 -37.14
CA GLN A 402 9.11 11.15 -38.01
C GLN A 402 10.47 10.51 -38.39
N GLU A 403 10.92 9.43 -37.76
CA GLU A 403 12.15 8.74 -38.15
C GLU A 403 11.95 7.21 -38.12
N PHE A 404 11.64 6.64 -39.28
CA PHE A 404 11.12 5.27 -39.40
C PHE A 404 12.21 4.25 -39.78
N VAL A 405 12.74 3.52 -38.78
CA VAL A 405 13.52 2.28 -39.00
C VAL A 405 12.91 1.16 -38.15
N PHE A 406 12.22 0.22 -38.82
CA PHE A 406 11.45 -0.88 -38.22
C PHE A 406 12.29 -1.79 -37.29
N LYS A 407 13.61 -1.83 -37.48
CA LYS A 407 14.55 -2.61 -36.66
C LYS A 407 14.80 -1.98 -35.29
N ASP A 408 14.88 -0.66 -35.23
CA ASP A 408 15.01 0.07 -33.97
C ASP A 408 13.69 0.00 -33.22
N TYR A 409 12.55 0.09 -33.89
CA TYR A 409 11.23 -0.08 -33.27
C TYR A 409 11.08 -1.43 -32.57
N VAL A 410 11.53 -2.56 -33.15
CA VAL A 410 11.40 -3.87 -32.49
C VAL A 410 12.37 -4.00 -31.30
N LEU A 411 13.59 -3.49 -31.41
CA LEU A 411 14.56 -3.50 -30.31
C LEU A 411 14.18 -2.53 -29.18
N ASP A 412 13.61 -1.38 -29.52
CA ASP A 412 13.03 -0.41 -28.59
C ASP A 412 11.71 -0.92 -28.01
N LEU A 413 10.89 -1.65 -28.78
CA LEU A 413 9.74 -2.37 -28.24
C LEU A 413 10.25 -3.42 -27.23
N PHE A 414 11.26 -4.23 -27.51
CA PHE A 414 11.78 -5.17 -26.51
C PHE A 414 12.49 -4.49 -25.32
N LYS A 415 13.12 -3.32 -25.50
CA LYS A 415 13.71 -2.51 -24.41
C LYS A 415 12.67 -1.73 -23.58
N HIS A 416 11.56 -1.31 -24.18
CA HIS A 416 10.58 -0.38 -23.60
C HIS A 416 9.18 -0.96 -23.39
N THR A 417 8.85 -2.13 -23.96
CA THR A 417 7.52 -2.80 -23.89
C THR A 417 7.42 -3.76 -22.72
N PHE A 418 8.53 -4.15 -22.10
CA PHE A 418 8.55 -4.46 -20.66
C PHE A 418 8.54 -3.15 -19.85
N SER A 419 7.66 -2.21 -20.22
CA SER A 419 7.45 -0.99 -19.44
C SER A 419 7.13 -1.41 -18.01
N ILE A 420 7.78 -0.76 -17.05
CA ILE A 420 7.49 -0.93 -15.63
C ILE A 420 5.98 -0.75 -15.38
N ALA A 421 5.31 0.12 -16.11
CA ALA A 421 3.86 0.29 -16.07
C ALA A 421 3.10 -1.00 -16.47
N LEU A 422 3.57 -1.76 -17.47
CA LEU A 422 3.00 -3.07 -17.82
C LEU A 422 3.19 -4.08 -16.68
N VAL A 423 4.39 -4.16 -16.11
CA VAL A 423 4.69 -5.05 -14.98
C VAL A 423 3.81 -4.71 -13.78
N LEU A 424 3.67 -3.43 -13.45
CA LEU A 424 2.80 -2.94 -12.37
C LEU A 424 1.32 -3.24 -12.65
N THR A 425 0.86 -3.03 -13.88
CA THR A 425 -0.51 -3.34 -14.30
C THR A 425 -0.81 -4.84 -14.18
N VAL A 426 0.12 -5.70 -14.60
CA VAL A 426 0.00 -7.17 -14.44
C VAL A 426 -0.05 -7.56 -12.96
N ILE A 427 0.77 -6.94 -12.11
CA ILE A 427 0.76 -7.17 -10.65
C ILE A 427 -0.59 -6.78 -10.06
N VAL A 428 -1.12 -5.61 -10.43
CA VAL A 428 -2.43 -5.13 -9.99
C VAL A 428 -3.54 -6.10 -10.39
N PHE A 429 -3.58 -6.52 -11.65
CA PHE A 429 -4.57 -7.49 -12.12
C PHE A 429 -4.42 -8.87 -11.49
N TYR A 430 -3.19 -9.33 -11.25
CA TYR A 430 -2.94 -10.53 -10.46
C TYR A 430 -3.56 -10.40 -9.06
N GLY A 431 -3.44 -9.22 -8.42
CA GLY A 431 -3.98 -9.00 -7.09
C GLY A 431 -5.51 -9.12 -7.06
N ILE A 432 -6.16 -8.36 -7.93
CA ILE A 432 -7.61 -8.40 -8.15
C ILE A 432 -8.09 -9.84 -8.38
N TYR A 433 -7.42 -10.51 -9.31
CA TYR A 433 -7.73 -11.87 -9.70
C TYR A 433 -7.58 -12.85 -8.52
N TYR A 434 -6.48 -12.77 -7.77
CA TYR A 434 -6.20 -13.69 -6.66
C TYR A 434 -7.26 -13.59 -5.55
N ILE A 435 -7.63 -12.38 -5.16
CA ILE A 435 -8.66 -12.15 -4.13
C ILE A 435 -9.99 -12.72 -4.61
N ALA A 436 -10.38 -12.41 -5.84
CA ALA A 436 -11.62 -12.88 -6.42
C ALA A 436 -11.64 -14.42 -6.53
N TYR A 437 -10.56 -15.03 -6.98
CA TYR A 437 -10.42 -16.49 -7.04
C TYR A 437 -10.60 -17.13 -5.66
N GLN A 438 -9.91 -16.63 -4.63
CA GLN A 438 -10.02 -17.21 -3.28
C GLN A 438 -11.40 -16.97 -2.67
N ALA A 439 -12.00 -15.80 -2.86
CA ALA A 439 -13.33 -15.48 -2.36
C ALA A 439 -14.41 -16.38 -3.01
N LEU A 440 -14.26 -16.71 -4.29
CA LEU A 440 -15.19 -17.55 -5.05
C LEU A 440 -14.95 -19.07 -4.90
N ASN A 441 -13.83 -19.45 -4.27
CA ASN A 441 -13.45 -20.84 -4.11
C ASN A 441 -14.08 -21.43 -2.83
N THR A 442 -15.12 -22.24 -3.01
CA THR A 442 -15.83 -22.94 -1.93
C THR A 442 -15.29 -24.34 -1.67
N LYS A 443 -14.26 -24.79 -2.40
CA LYS A 443 -13.67 -26.12 -2.19
C LYS A 443 -12.80 -26.13 -0.92
N LYS A 444 -13.11 -27.08 -0.03
CA LYS A 444 -12.34 -27.40 1.18
C LYS A 444 -10.92 -27.78 0.83
#